data_AF-A0A6P1ZRX4-F1
#
_entry.id   AF-A0A6P1ZRX4-F1
#
_cell.length_a   1.000
_cell.length_b   1.000
_cell.length_c   1.000
_cell.angle_alpha   90.00
_cell.angle_beta   90.00
_cell.angle_gamma   90.00
#
_symmetry.space_group_name_H-M   'P 1'
#
loop_
_entity.id
_entity.type
_entity.pdbx_description
1 polymer ?
#
loop_
_entity_poly.entity_id
_entity_poly.type
_entity_poly.pdbx_seq_one_letter_code
_entity_poly.pdbx_strand_id
1 'polypeptide(L)'
;MTAEKLKERLEESASKLRLVVNTLDSISSSSLHTDCIDEMRKFDTMAQNLVSVCGLIDAREYARQMLQELPSITDSTTNLVDYHRIQIPFNAARLLGFQSYLSTTWAVCDSIIPAISVLFFNYSDAKSRSSPPNLLNKLVKSNSIAYYNSFFLLKSYGWPIAVSYVIRNHFVHDGASNCGCDFFFGKEKVDEYKTSLKGWKFLEDQINQNHNQVKREYTRLTDTWPWHQDNLLRLLEICNDEMDEALICLVGWSVGMATLQASYLLERDFSLISPPSTSS
;
A
#
# COMPACT_ATOMS: atom_id res chain seq x y z
N MET A 1 -13.90 3.23 -2.48
CA MET A 1 -14.58 2.31 -1.53
C MET A 1 -13.57 1.40 -0.83
N THR A 2 -12.54 0.93 -1.55
CA THR A 2 -11.34 0.23 -1.07
C THR A 2 -10.56 0.97 0.03
N ALA A 3 -10.35 2.29 -0.10
CA ALA A 3 -9.61 3.09 0.89
C ALA A 3 -10.19 2.97 2.32
N GLU A 4 -11.52 3.01 2.45
CA GLU A 4 -12.18 2.89 3.75
C GLU A 4 -12.09 1.47 4.30
N LYS A 5 -12.24 0.46 3.44
CA LYS A 5 -12.01 -0.95 3.81
C LYS A 5 -10.58 -1.18 4.29
N LEU A 6 -9.60 -0.49 3.70
CA LEU A 6 -8.22 -0.58 4.14
C LEU A 6 -8.08 -0.02 5.56
N LYS A 7 -8.67 1.15 5.86
CA LYS A 7 -8.70 1.69 7.23
C LYS A 7 -9.35 0.73 8.22
N GLU A 8 -10.55 0.24 7.91
CA GLU A 8 -11.27 -0.74 8.72
C GLU A 8 -10.39 -1.97 9.02
N ARG A 9 -9.71 -2.49 7.99
CA ARG A 9 -8.78 -3.61 8.15
C ARG A 9 -7.60 -3.28 9.05
N LEU A 10 -7.00 -2.09 8.91
CA LEU A 10 -5.88 -1.66 9.74
C LEU A 10 -6.29 -1.54 11.21
N GLU A 11 -7.45 -0.95 11.49
CA GLU A 11 -8.01 -0.81 12.83
C GLU A 11 -8.41 -2.15 13.45
N GLU A 12 -9.06 -3.03 12.68
CA GLU A 12 -9.39 -4.39 13.11
C GLU A 12 -8.12 -5.18 13.46
N SER A 13 -7.12 -5.14 12.58
CA SER A 13 -5.83 -5.81 12.80
C SER A 13 -5.08 -5.24 14.01
N ALA A 14 -5.07 -3.92 14.18
CA ALA A 14 -4.47 -3.28 15.36
C ALA A 14 -5.17 -3.73 16.66
N SER A 15 -6.50 -3.82 16.64
CA SER A 15 -7.29 -4.28 17.78
C SER A 15 -6.98 -5.74 18.14
N LYS A 16 -6.85 -6.62 17.14
CA LYS A 16 -6.46 -8.03 17.35
C LYS A 16 -5.05 -8.17 17.95
N LEU A 17 -4.09 -7.39 17.46
CA LEU A 17 -2.72 -7.38 18.00
C LEU A 17 -2.70 -6.93 19.46
N ARG A 18 -3.43 -5.86 19.80
CA ARG A 18 -3.57 -5.39 21.19
C ARG A 18 -4.24 -6.42 22.09
N LEU A 19 -5.26 -7.13 21.58
CA LEU A 19 -5.92 -8.18 22.34
C LEU A 19 -4.91 -9.25 22.77
N VAL A 20 -3.99 -9.66 21.88
CA VAL A 20 -2.93 -10.63 22.23
C VAL A 20 -2.04 -10.10 23.35
N VAL A 21 -1.61 -8.83 23.28
CA VAL A 21 -0.77 -8.21 24.32
C VAL A 21 -1.50 -8.16 25.66
N ASN A 22 -2.73 -7.64 25.68
CA ASN A 22 -3.55 -7.57 26.90
C ASN A 22 -3.77 -8.96 27.52
N THR A 23 -3.98 -9.95 26.64
CA THR A 23 -4.18 -11.35 27.01
C THR A 23 -2.92 -11.93 27.65
N LEU A 24 -1.74 -11.68 27.07
CA LEU A 24 -0.45 -12.05 27.64
C LEU A 24 -0.18 -11.37 29.00
N ASP A 25 -0.42 -10.07 29.10
CA ASP A 25 -0.17 -9.29 30.32
C ASP A 25 -1.13 -9.65 31.47
N SER A 26 -2.26 -10.29 31.18
CA SER A 26 -3.17 -10.83 32.20
C SER A 26 -2.64 -12.11 32.88
N ILE A 27 -1.62 -12.76 32.30
CA ILE A 27 -1.03 -13.99 32.82
C ILE A 27 0.11 -13.62 33.78
N SER A 28 -0.09 -13.89 35.07
CA SER A 28 0.87 -13.52 36.13
C SER A 28 2.21 -14.25 36.06
N SER A 29 2.24 -15.46 35.49
CA SER A 29 3.47 -16.25 35.31
C SER A 29 3.34 -17.15 34.07
N SER A 30 3.66 -16.61 32.89
CA SER A 30 3.62 -17.37 31.64
C SER A 30 4.68 -18.47 31.61
N SER A 31 4.34 -19.62 31.01
CA SER A 31 5.28 -20.71 30.75
C SER A 31 6.16 -20.50 29.51
N LEU A 32 5.93 -19.42 28.76
CA LEU A 32 6.71 -19.08 27.58
C LEU A 32 8.10 -18.53 27.92
N HIS A 33 9.03 -18.72 26.99
CA HIS A 33 10.36 -18.11 27.07
C HIS A 33 10.25 -16.58 27.02
N THR A 34 11.10 -15.87 27.76
CA THR A 34 11.08 -14.40 27.87
C THR A 34 11.19 -13.72 26.50
N ASP A 35 12.05 -14.22 25.62
CA ASP A 35 12.20 -13.68 24.27
C ASP A 35 10.88 -13.75 23.47
N CYS A 36 10.08 -14.80 23.65
CA CYS A 36 8.77 -14.91 22.99
C CYS A 36 7.78 -13.88 23.53
N ILE A 37 7.80 -13.66 24.85
CA ILE A 37 6.99 -12.63 25.53
C ILE A 37 7.36 -11.24 25.00
N ASP A 38 8.66 -10.95 24.89
CA ASP A 38 9.16 -9.67 24.41
C ASP A 38 8.81 -9.42 22.93
N GLU A 39 8.89 -10.44 22.07
CA GLU A 39 8.44 -10.32 20.68
C GLU A 39 6.91 -10.12 20.58
N MET A 40 6.12 -10.83 21.39
CA MET A 40 4.65 -10.63 21.42
C MET A 40 4.28 -9.22 21.90
N ARG A 41 4.99 -8.65 22.88
CA ARG A 41 4.74 -7.28 23.35
C ARG A 41 4.95 -6.22 22.28
N LYS A 42 5.81 -6.48 21.27
CA LYS A 42 5.98 -5.57 20.12
C LYS A 42 4.73 -5.46 19.25
N PHE A 43 3.75 -6.36 19.41
CA PHE A 43 2.46 -6.24 18.72
C PHE A 43 1.74 -4.93 19.05
N ASP A 44 1.96 -4.32 20.23
CA ASP A 44 1.37 -3.01 20.54
C ASP A 44 1.98 -1.91 19.66
N THR A 45 3.31 -1.87 19.51
CA THR A 45 3.99 -0.95 18.58
C THR A 45 3.50 -1.14 17.14
N MET A 46 3.33 -2.38 16.70
CA MET A 46 2.77 -2.66 15.37
C MET A 46 1.34 -2.13 15.24
N ALA A 47 0.49 -2.34 16.26
CA ALA A 47 -0.88 -1.83 16.28
C ALA A 47 -0.92 -0.30 16.22
N GLN A 48 -0.06 0.39 16.96
CA GLN A 48 0.06 1.85 16.90
C GLN A 48 0.47 2.34 15.50
N ASN A 49 1.43 1.67 14.86
CA ASN A 49 1.86 2.00 13.50
C ASN A 49 0.77 1.76 12.46
N LEU A 50 -0.05 0.70 12.60
CA LEU A 50 -1.16 0.44 11.69
C LEU A 50 -2.23 1.53 11.79
N VAL A 51 -2.56 1.98 13.02
CA VAL A 51 -3.53 3.06 13.24
C VAL A 51 -3.01 4.39 12.71
N SER A 52 -1.71 4.70 12.87
CA SER A 52 -1.15 5.96 12.39
C SER A 52 -1.21 6.11 10.86
N VAL A 53 -1.23 5.00 10.12
CA VAL A 53 -1.35 5.00 8.65
C VAL A 53 -2.73 5.53 8.19
N CYS A 54 -3.79 5.40 8.99
CA CYS A 54 -5.14 5.85 8.60
C CYS A 54 -5.16 7.34 8.18
N GLY A 55 -4.38 8.20 8.85
CA GLY A 55 -4.25 9.61 8.48
C GLY A 55 -3.55 9.84 7.14
N LEU A 56 -2.65 8.95 6.72
CA LEU A 56 -2.03 9.00 5.38
C LEU A 56 -3.02 8.62 4.28
N ILE A 57 -3.96 7.71 4.58
CA ILE A 57 -5.04 7.36 3.64
C ILE A 57 -5.94 8.58 3.40
N ASP A 58 -6.27 9.35 4.45
CA ASP A 58 -7.03 10.59 4.30
C ASP A 58 -6.29 11.63 3.44
N ALA A 59 -5.00 11.84 3.69
CA ALA A 59 -4.17 12.75 2.90
C ALA A 59 -4.15 12.35 1.42
N ARG A 60 -4.06 11.05 1.13
CA ARG A 60 -4.14 10.50 -0.23
C ARG A 60 -5.50 10.78 -0.88
N GLU A 61 -6.60 10.59 -0.16
CA GLU A 61 -7.94 10.87 -0.68
C GLU A 61 -8.15 12.37 -0.96
N TYR A 62 -7.63 13.27 -0.12
CA TYR A 62 -7.64 14.70 -0.41
C TYR A 62 -6.81 15.04 -1.66
N ALA A 63 -5.62 14.45 -1.82
CA ALA A 63 -4.83 14.65 -3.04
C ALA A 63 -5.57 14.16 -4.30
N ARG A 64 -6.30 13.05 -4.20
CA ARG A 64 -7.18 12.54 -5.27
C ARG A 64 -8.31 13.54 -5.58
N GLN A 65 -9.00 14.04 -4.55
CA GLN A 65 -10.08 15.01 -4.71
C GLN A 65 -9.60 16.31 -5.35
N MET A 66 -8.44 16.82 -4.93
CA MET A 66 -7.83 18.00 -5.55
C MET A 66 -7.58 17.78 -7.05
N LEU A 67 -7.11 16.60 -7.45
CA LEU A 67 -6.99 16.24 -8.87
C LEU A 67 -8.36 16.13 -9.55
N GLN A 68 -9.40 15.61 -8.91
CA GLN A 68 -10.73 15.55 -9.53
C GLN A 68 -11.33 16.94 -9.77
N GLU A 69 -11.07 17.89 -8.86
CA GLU A 69 -11.57 19.26 -8.94
C GLU A 69 -10.75 20.17 -9.85
N LEU A 70 -9.46 19.88 -10.04
CA LEU A 70 -8.54 20.75 -10.76
C LEU A 70 -9.08 21.26 -12.12
N PRO A 71 -9.67 20.44 -13.01
CA PRO A 71 -10.20 20.94 -14.28
C PRO A 71 -11.38 21.89 -14.10
N SER A 72 -12.22 21.67 -13.09
CA SER A 72 -13.41 22.51 -12.85
C SER A 72 -13.03 23.90 -12.31
N ILE A 73 -11.97 23.98 -11.51
CA ILE A 73 -11.45 25.25 -10.95
C ILE A 73 -10.46 25.98 -11.87
N THR A 74 -10.10 25.39 -13.01
CA THR A 74 -9.21 26.02 -14.00
C THR A 74 -9.99 26.99 -14.87
N ASP A 75 -9.52 28.24 -14.98
CA ASP A 75 -10.04 29.22 -15.91
C ASP A 75 -9.80 28.74 -17.37
N SER A 76 -10.88 28.52 -18.11
CA SER A 76 -10.82 28.03 -19.49
C SER A 76 -10.26 29.03 -20.49
N THR A 77 -10.20 30.31 -20.15
CA THR A 77 -9.69 31.37 -21.04
C THR A 77 -8.20 31.60 -20.87
N THR A 78 -7.68 31.49 -19.64
CA THR A 78 -6.28 31.74 -19.31
C THR A 78 -5.47 30.48 -19.07
N ASN A 79 -6.14 29.33 -18.89
CA ASN A 79 -5.53 28.05 -18.49
C ASN A 79 -4.77 28.14 -17.15
N LEU A 80 -5.21 29.05 -16.28
CA LEU A 80 -4.65 29.28 -14.94
C LEU A 80 -5.54 28.69 -13.86
N VAL A 81 -4.90 28.31 -12.76
CA VAL A 81 -5.50 27.74 -11.56
C VAL A 81 -5.09 28.58 -10.36
N ASP A 82 -6.06 28.91 -9.50
CA ASP A 82 -5.75 29.47 -8.18
C ASP A 82 -5.23 28.36 -7.25
N TYR A 83 -3.92 28.38 -7.00
CA TYR A 83 -3.25 27.49 -6.08
C TYR A 83 -2.78 28.27 -4.85
N HIS A 84 -3.59 28.30 -3.80
CA HIS A 84 -3.34 29.06 -2.56
C HIS A 84 -3.06 30.56 -2.79
N ARG A 85 -3.91 31.23 -3.58
CA ARG A 85 -3.81 32.65 -3.96
C ARG A 85 -2.68 32.95 -4.95
N ILE A 86 -2.07 31.93 -5.54
CA ILE A 86 -1.07 32.05 -6.59
C ILE A 86 -1.66 31.47 -7.87
N GLN A 87 -1.73 32.28 -8.93
CA GLN A 87 -2.15 31.82 -10.24
C GLN A 87 -1.01 31.04 -10.88
N ILE A 88 -1.24 29.76 -11.14
CA ILE A 88 -0.26 28.88 -11.81
C ILE A 88 -0.87 28.23 -13.05
N PRO A 89 -0.06 27.90 -14.07
CA PRO A 89 -0.54 27.15 -15.23
C PRO A 89 -1.11 25.78 -14.85
N PHE A 90 -2.18 25.36 -15.55
CA PHE A 90 -2.82 24.07 -15.34
C PHE A 90 -1.84 22.89 -15.36
N ASN A 91 -0.89 22.86 -16.30
CA ASN A 91 0.10 21.78 -16.39
C ASN A 91 1.00 21.68 -15.14
N ALA A 92 1.33 22.82 -14.52
CA ALA A 92 2.09 22.86 -13.28
C ALA A 92 1.25 22.36 -12.10
N ALA A 93 0.02 22.85 -11.97
CA ALA A 93 -0.92 22.40 -10.94
C ALA A 93 -1.20 20.89 -11.05
N ARG A 94 -1.38 20.39 -12.28
CA ARG A 94 -1.55 18.97 -12.60
C ARG A 94 -0.35 18.14 -12.15
N LEU A 95 0.86 18.56 -12.48
CA LEU A 95 2.08 17.87 -12.07
C LEU A 95 2.20 17.77 -10.54
N LEU A 96 1.99 18.90 -9.84
CA LEU A 96 2.02 18.95 -8.38
C LEU A 96 0.96 18.03 -7.76
N GLY A 97 -0.26 18.05 -8.30
CA GLY A 97 -1.35 17.17 -7.87
C GLY A 97 -0.99 15.69 -8.00
N PHE A 98 -0.46 15.26 -9.15
CA PHE A 98 -0.05 13.87 -9.35
C PHE A 98 1.14 13.47 -8.48
N GLN A 99 2.13 14.34 -8.31
CA GLN A 99 3.25 14.06 -7.39
C GLN A 99 2.77 13.89 -5.95
N SER A 100 1.84 14.73 -5.49
CA SER A 100 1.21 14.61 -4.17
C SER A 100 0.45 13.29 -4.03
N TYR A 101 -0.41 12.98 -5.01
CA TYR A 101 -1.23 11.77 -4.99
C TYR A 101 -0.39 10.48 -5.04
N LEU A 102 0.62 10.42 -5.90
CA LEU A 102 1.54 9.28 -6.00
C LEU A 102 2.40 9.12 -4.74
N SER A 103 2.92 10.22 -4.20
CA SER A 103 3.78 10.18 -3.01
C SER A 103 3.01 9.72 -1.78
N THR A 104 1.80 10.25 -1.55
CA THR A 104 0.93 9.82 -0.44
C THR A 104 0.48 8.37 -0.59
N THR A 105 0.13 7.94 -1.82
CA THR A 105 -0.20 6.53 -2.11
C THR A 105 0.93 5.57 -1.72
N TRP A 106 2.16 5.87 -2.16
CA TRP A 106 3.30 5.00 -1.86
C TRP A 106 3.75 5.12 -0.41
N ALA A 107 3.57 6.27 0.24
CA ALA A 107 3.80 6.42 1.68
C ALA A 107 2.88 5.52 2.52
N VAL A 108 1.62 5.30 2.12
CA VAL A 108 0.73 4.33 2.76
C VAL A 108 1.34 2.92 2.67
N CYS A 109 1.78 2.50 1.47
CA CYS A 109 2.39 1.20 1.26
C CYS A 109 3.68 1.03 2.10
N ASP A 110 4.57 2.02 2.03
CA ASP A 110 5.87 2.05 2.69
C ASP A 110 5.74 2.23 4.22
N SER A 111 4.56 2.56 4.74
CA SER A 111 4.28 2.59 6.18
C SER A 111 3.70 1.27 6.68
N ILE A 112 2.75 0.67 5.94
CA ILE A 112 2.12 -0.60 6.30
C ILE A 112 3.15 -1.73 6.25
N ILE A 113 3.91 -1.84 5.16
CA ILE A 113 4.75 -3.01 4.92
C ILE A 113 5.81 -3.19 6.01
N PRO A 114 6.58 -2.16 6.41
CA PRO A 114 7.49 -2.28 7.53
C PRO A 114 6.78 -2.61 8.85
N ALA A 115 5.59 -2.04 9.11
CA ALA A 115 4.86 -2.26 10.35
C ALA A 115 4.50 -3.73 10.58
N ILE A 116 4.16 -4.46 9.51
CA ILE A 116 3.81 -5.90 9.58
C ILE A 116 4.92 -6.83 9.11
N SER A 117 6.04 -6.31 8.61
CA SER A 117 7.10 -7.08 7.94
C SER A 117 7.59 -8.28 8.76
N VAL A 118 7.81 -8.08 10.05
CA VAL A 118 8.31 -9.12 10.96
C VAL A 118 7.37 -10.31 11.13
N LEU A 119 6.09 -10.16 10.74
CA LEU A 119 5.08 -11.22 10.86
C LEU A 119 5.08 -12.19 9.67
N PHE A 120 5.74 -11.86 8.56
CA PHE A 120 5.65 -12.66 7.33
C PHE A 120 6.94 -12.75 6.51
N PHE A 121 7.96 -11.93 6.79
CA PHE A 121 9.30 -12.13 6.26
C PHE A 121 10.04 -13.20 7.05
N ASN A 122 10.93 -13.91 6.35
CA ASN A 122 11.88 -14.80 7.01
C ASN A 122 12.77 -13.99 7.98
N TYR A 123 13.20 -14.62 9.07
CA TYR A 123 13.94 -13.96 10.17
C TYR A 123 15.16 -13.13 9.70
N SER A 124 15.90 -13.60 8.69
CA SER A 124 17.04 -12.88 8.10
C SER A 124 16.62 -11.59 7.38
N ASP A 125 15.48 -11.61 6.69
CA ASP A 125 14.98 -10.49 5.90
C ASP A 125 14.24 -9.48 6.77
N ALA A 126 13.56 -9.95 7.83
CA ALA A 126 12.90 -9.11 8.83
C ALA A 126 13.89 -8.26 9.65
N LYS A 127 15.13 -8.75 9.87
CA LYS A 127 16.18 -8.02 10.61
C LYS A 127 17.10 -7.16 9.75
N SER A 128 17.01 -7.26 8.42
CA SER A 128 17.89 -6.52 7.52
C SER A 128 17.48 -5.04 7.40
N ARG A 129 18.27 -4.14 8.00
CA ARG A 129 18.05 -2.68 7.93
C ARG A 129 18.53 -2.04 6.62
N SER A 130 19.36 -2.73 5.83
CA SER A 130 19.97 -2.16 4.61
C SER A 130 19.03 -2.10 3.42
N SER A 131 17.88 -2.77 3.48
CA SER A 131 16.85 -2.73 2.45
C SER A 131 15.48 -2.84 3.12
N PRO A 132 14.77 -1.74 3.39
CA PRO A 132 13.43 -1.83 3.95
C PRO A 132 12.51 -2.55 2.95
N PRO A 133 11.59 -3.39 3.44
CA PRO A 133 10.66 -4.10 2.57
C PRO A 133 9.71 -3.13 1.87
N ASN A 134 9.55 -3.30 0.56
CA ASN A 134 8.62 -2.54 -0.28
C ASN A 134 7.72 -3.48 -1.10
N LEU A 135 6.55 -2.96 -1.50
CA LEU A 135 5.46 -3.76 -2.09
C LEU A 135 5.91 -4.52 -3.34
N LEU A 136 6.51 -3.83 -4.30
CA LEU A 136 6.84 -4.45 -5.58
C LEU A 136 8.07 -5.35 -5.50
N ASN A 137 9.20 -4.86 -5.00
CA ASN A 137 10.46 -5.60 -5.12
C ASN A 137 10.59 -6.71 -4.09
N LYS A 138 10.06 -6.54 -2.87
CA LYS A 138 10.17 -7.57 -1.82
C LYS A 138 8.94 -8.45 -1.68
N LEU A 139 7.72 -7.95 -1.92
CA LEU A 139 6.52 -8.78 -1.74
C LEU A 139 6.04 -9.44 -3.02
N VAL A 140 6.04 -8.68 -4.12
CA VAL A 140 5.54 -9.17 -5.41
C VAL A 140 6.62 -9.93 -6.20
N LYS A 141 7.88 -9.45 -6.22
CA LYS A 141 8.95 -10.01 -7.07
C LYS A 141 9.90 -11.00 -6.37
N SER A 142 9.89 -11.08 -5.03
CA SER A 142 10.91 -11.85 -4.31
C SER A 142 10.35 -13.09 -3.62
N ASN A 143 11.26 -14.02 -3.31
CA ASN A 143 10.98 -15.21 -2.49
C ASN A 143 11.16 -14.94 -0.98
N SER A 144 11.18 -13.68 -0.55
CA SER A 144 11.43 -13.28 0.84
C SER A 144 10.26 -13.52 1.79
N ILE A 145 9.09 -13.88 1.26
CA ILE A 145 7.89 -14.22 2.03
C ILE A 145 7.42 -15.64 1.69
N ALA A 146 6.55 -16.21 2.53
CA ALA A 146 5.97 -17.53 2.30
C ALA A 146 5.40 -17.66 0.87
N TYR A 147 5.68 -18.80 0.22
CA TYR A 147 5.40 -19.04 -1.20
C TYR A 147 3.97 -18.66 -1.63
N TYR A 148 2.96 -19.05 -0.85
CA TYR A 148 1.57 -18.76 -1.21
C TYR A 148 1.24 -17.27 -1.14
N ASN A 149 1.80 -16.53 -0.18
CA ASN A 149 1.56 -15.09 -0.07
C ASN A 149 2.17 -14.36 -1.27
N SER A 150 3.43 -14.66 -1.63
CA SER A 150 4.06 -14.04 -2.80
C SER A 150 3.38 -14.45 -4.10
N PHE A 151 3.01 -15.73 -4.24
CA PHE A 151 2.31 -16.23 -5.42
C PHE A 151 0.96 -15.55 -5.61
N PHE A 152 0.12 -15.48 -4.57
CA PHE A 152 -1.20 -14.86 -4.68
C PHE A 152 -1.11 -13.35 -4.92
N LEU A 153 -0.20 -12.65 -4.24
CA LEU A 153 0.02 -11.22 -4.48
C LEU A 153 0.48 -10.96 -5.90
N LEU A 154 1.49 -11.70 -6.37
CA LEU A 154 2.02 -11.55 -7.72
C LEU A 154 0.95 -11.80 -8.76
N LYS A 155 0.26 -12.95 -8.70
CA LYS A 155 -0.71 -13.36 -9.72
C LYS A 155 -1.97 -12.51 -9.73
N SER A 156 -2.36 -11.96 -8.59
CA SER A 156 -3.62 -11.21 -8.46
C SER A 156 -3.43 -9.71 -8.68
N TYR A 157 -2.32 -9.13 -8.22
CA TYR A 157 -2.16 -7.67 -8.14
C TYR A 157 -0.86 -7.16 -8.76
N GLY A 158 0.01 -8.05 -9.25
CA GLY A 158 1.35 -7.69 -9.67
C GLY A 158 1.37 -6.59 -10.72
N TRP A 159 0.51 -6.69 -11.74
CA TRP A 159 0.51 -5.76 -12.87
C TRP A 159 0.09 -4.33 -12.48
N PRO A 160 -1.07 -4.09 -11.82
CA PRO A 160 -1.43 -2.76 -11.33
C PRO A 160 -0.36 -2.14 -10.40
N ILE A 161 0.23 -2.94 -9.50
CA ILE A 161 1.30 -2.50 -8.60
C ILE A 161 2.53 -2.05 -9.41
N ALA A 162 2.95 -2.83 -10.42
CA ALA A 162 4.08 -2.49 -11.26
C ALA A 162 3.85 -1.20 -12.06
N VAL A 163 2.65 -1.03 -12.62
CA VAL A 163 2.26 0.20 -13.34
C VAL A 163 2.34 1.41 -12.41
N SER A 164 1.70 1.35 -11.24
CA SER A 164 1.76 2.43 -10.25
C SER A 164 3.18 2.76 -9.82
N TYR A 165 4.04 1.76 -9.64
CA TYR A 165 5.42 1.95 -9.24
C TYR A 165 6.25 2.68 -10.30
N VAL A 166 6.12 2.28 -11.57
CA VAL A 166 6.83 2.92 -12.68
C VAL A 166 6.36 4.36 -12.86
N ILE A 167 5.04 4.61 -12.81
CA ILE A 167 4.48 5.97 -12.86
C ILE A 167 5.02 6.81 -11.70
N ARG A 168 4.99 6.28 -10.47
CA ARG A 168 5.53 6.97 -9.29
C ARG A 168 6.98 7.36 -9.49
N ASN A 169 7.84 6.44 -9.96
CA ASN A 169 9.25 6.78 -10.13
C ASN A 169 9.45 7.85 -11.19
N HIS A 170 8.69 7.77 -12.29
CA HIS A 170 8.77 8.77 -13.35
C HIS A 170 8.32 10.16 -12.89
N PHE A 171 7.25 10.26 -12.11
CA PHE A 171 6.73 11.54 -11.63
C PHE A 171 7.54 12.11 -10.46
N VAL A 172 7.93 11.27 -9.51
CA VAL A 172 8.58 11.71 -8.26
C VAL A 172 10.08 11.92 -8.45
N HIS A 173 10.76 11.11 -9.26
CA HIS A 173 12.21 11.22 -9.47
C HIS A 173 12.58 11.94 -10.76
N ASP A 174 11.81 11.74 -11.84
CA ASP A 174 12.14 12.32 -13.15
C ASP A 174 11.28 13.55 -13.51
N GLY A 175 10.40 14.00 -12.59
CA GLY A 175 9.54 15.18 -12.82
C GLY A 175 8.54 15.00 -13.97
N ALA A 176 8.17 13.76 -14.31
CA ALA A 176 7.33 13.41 -15.46
C ALA A 176 7.86 13.87 -16.82
N SER A 177 9.16 14.15 -16.90
CA SER A 177 9.86 14.60 -18.11
C SER A 177 11.25 13.96 -18.13
N ASN A 178 11.31 12.68 -18.48
CA ASN A 178 12.57 12.00 -18.75
C ASN A 178 12.81 11.92 -20.27
N CYS A 179 14.05 12.21 -20.71
CA CYS A 179 14.46 12.15 -22.12
C CYS A 179 13.56 12.91 -23.12
N GLY A 180 12.93 14.01 -22.70
CA GLY A 180 12.06 14.83 -23.57
C GLY A 180 10.72 14.18 -23.94
N CYS A 181 10.30 13.13 -23.21
CA CYS A 181 8.97 12.56 -23.33
C CYS A 181 8.03 13.15 -22.29
N ASP A 182 7.13 14.03 -22.72
CA ASP A 182 6.01 14.48 -21.87
C ASP A 182 5.05 13.30 -21.65
N PHE A 183 4.81 12.96 -20.39
CA PHE A 183 3.88 11.89 -20.03
C PHE A 183 2.44 12.21 -20.42
N PHE A 184 2.08 13.49 -20.40
CA PHE A 184 0.76 13.99 -20.80
C PHE A 184 0.71 14.33 -22.30
N PHE A 185 -0.47 14.17 -22.90
CA PHE A 185 -0.72 14.47 -24.32
C PHE A 185 -0.51 15.95 -24.66
N GLY A 186 -0.88 16.86 -23.76
CA GLY A 186 -0.67 18.29 -23.91
C GLY A 186 -0.66 19.02 -22.56
N LYS A 187 -0.60 20.35 -22.59
CA LYS A 187 -0.39 21.22 -21.41
C LYS A 187 -1.65 21.98 -21.00
N GLU A 188 -2.70 21.90 -21.81
CA GLU A 188 -3.89 22.70 -21.64
C GLU A 188 -4.97 21.96 -20.85
N LYS A 189 -5.88 22.70 -20.23
CA LYS A 189 -7.07 22.16 -19.54
C LYS A 189 -7.83 21.15 -20.40
N VAL A 190 -7.96 21.41 -21.70
CA VAL A 190 -8.69 20.54 -22.66
C VAL A 190 -8.07 19.14 -22.76
N ASP A 191 -6.77 19.01 -22.47
CA ASP A 191 -6.07 17.73 -22.46
C ASP A 191 -6.24 17.00 -21.12
N GLU A 192 -6.78 17.65 -20.10
CA GLU A 192 -7.03 17.16 -18.74
C GLU A 192 -5.89 16.24 -18.24
N TYR A 193 -6.17 14.94 -18.16
CA TYR A 193 -5.26 13.89 -17.70
C TYR A 193 -4.90 12.89 -18.79
N LYS A 194 -5.03 13.31 -20.05
CA LYS A 194 -4.77 12.45 -21.18
C LYS A 194 -3.30 12.05 -21.25
N THR A 195 -3.05 10.75 -21.25
CA THR A 195 -1.70 10.19 -21.40
C THR A 195 -1.24 10.32 -22.84
N SER A 196 0.03 10.68 -23.07
CA SER A 196 0.60 10.67 -24.41
C SER A 196 0.94 9.23 -24.83
N LEU A 197 0.93 8.95 -26.15
CA LEU A 197 1.39 7.66 -26.68
C LEU A 197 2.84 7.35 -26.27
N LYS A 198 3.68 8.38 -26.16
CA LYS A 198 5.07 8.25 -25.70
C LYS A 198 5.15 7.89 -24.22
N GLY A 199 4.34 8.54 -23.38
CA GLY A 199 4.23 8.24 -21.96
C GLY A 199 3.77 6.81 -21.72
N TRP A 200 2.75 6.36 -22.46
CA TRP A 200 2.30 4.96 -22.38
C TRP A 200 3.36 3.96 -22.81
N LYS A 201 4.00 4.20 -23.96
CA LYS A 201 5.08 3.34 -24.44
C LYS A 201 6.24 3.25 -23.45
N PHE A 202 6.62 4.38 -22.84
CA PHE A 202 7.64 4.41 -21.79
C PHE A 202 7.26 3.48 -20.62
N LEU A 203 6.01 3.51 -20.16
CA LEU A 203 5.56 2.61 -19.09
C LEU A 203 5.71 1.14 -19.47
N GLU A 204 5.24 0.77 -20.66
CA GLU A 204 5.33 -0.61 -21.14
C GLU A 204 6.79 -1.06 -21.25
N ASP A 205 7.65 -0.22 -21.82
CA ASP A 205 9.08 -0.50 -21.97
C ASP A 205 9.75 -0.68 -20.59
N GLN A 206 9.48 0.21 -19.63
CA GLN A 206 10.03 0.12 -18.27
C GLN A 206 9.57 -1.14 -17.53
N ILE A 207 8.28 -1.48 -17.62
CA ILE A 207 7.77 -2.70 -16.96
C ILE A 207 8.37 -3.94 -17.63
N ASN A 208 8.40 -4.01 -18.95
CA ASN A 208 8.94 -5.15 -19.69
C ASN A 208 10.45 -5.34 -19.47
N GLN A 209 11.22 -4.26 -19.32
CA GLN A 209 12.68 -4.32 -19.14
C GLN A 209 13.07 -4.56 -17.68
N ASN A 210 12.47 -3.84 -16.73
CA ASN A 210 12.91 -3.81 -15.32
C ASN A 210 12.02 -4.66 -14.39
N HIS A 211 10.85 -5.08 -14.87
CA HIS A 211 9.84 -5.81 -14.10
C HIS A 211 9.26 -7.00 -14.88
N ASN A 212 10.06 -7.61 -15.76
CA ASN A 212 9.69 -8.73 -16.66
C ASN A 212 9.04 -9.96 -15.98
N GLN A 213 9.18 -10.11 -14.67
CA GLN A 213 8.53 -11.15 -13.88
C GLN A 213 7.02 -10.89 -13.69
N VAL A 214 6.58 -9.64 -13.81
CA VAL A 214 5.19 -9.22 -13.72
C VAL A 214 4.60 -9.20 -15.12
N LYS A 215 3.63 -10.08 -15.37
CA LYS A 215 2.98 -10.19 -16.67
C LYS A 215 1.66 -9.43 -16.71
N ARG A 216 1.19 -9.06 -17.90
CA ARG A 216 -0.07 -8.30 -18.08
C ARG A 216 -1.28 -9.02 -17.51
N GLU A 217 -1.29 -10.35 -17.58
CA GLU A 217 -2.34 -11.20 -17.03
C GLU A 217 -2.31 -11.32 -15.50
N TYR A 218 -1.30 -10.75 -14.82
CA TYR A 218 -1.18 -10.80 -13.36
C TYR A 218 -1.99 -9.67 -12.71
N THR A 219 -3.29 -9.73 -12.94
CA THR A 219 -4.29 -8.78 -12.47
C THR A 219 -5.60 -9.51 -12.28
N ARG A 220 -6.40 -9.10 -11.28
CA ARG A 220 -7.78 -9.56 -11.11
C ARG A 220 -8.76 -8.88 -12.07
N LEU A 221 -8.30 -7.86 -12.78
CA LEU A 221 -9.05 -7.06 -13.73
C LEU A 221 -9.14 -7.78 -15.08
N THR A 222 -9.83 -8.92 -15.12
CA THR A 222 -9.85 -9.83 -16.27
C THR A 222 -10.49 -9.23 -17.53
N ASP A 223 -11.45 -8.32 -17.36
CA ASP A 223 -12.20 -7.72 -18.47
C ASP A 223 -11.97 -6.20 -18.62
N THR A 224 -11.26 -5.55 -17.68
CA THR A 224 -11.29 -4.09 -17.51
C THR A 224 -9.96 -3.36 -17.72
N TRP A 225 -8.92 -4.08 -18.11
CA TRP A 225 -7.61 -3.52 -18.43
C TRP A 225 -7.37 -3.66 -19.94
N PRO A 226 -7.13 -2.60 -20.74
CA PRO A 226 -6.49 -1.33 -20.38
C PRO A 226 -7.25 -0.05 -20.84
N TRP A 227 -8.59 -0.04 -20.92
CA TRP A 227 -9.34 1.10 -21.50
C TRP A 227 -9.15 2.47 -20.79
N HIS A 228 -8.41 2.51 -19.68
CA HIS A 228 -8.05 3.73 -18.96
C HIS A 228 -6.68 4.31 -19.35
N GLN A 229 -6.02 3.77 -20.38
CA GLN A 229 -4.78 4.32 -20.96
C GLN A 229 -4.87 5.82 -21.26
N ASP A 230 -6.04 6.29 -21.66
CA ASP A 230 -6.27 7.68 -22.04
C ASP A 230 -6.52 8.63 -20.86
N ASN A 231 -6.59 8.16 -19.62
CA ASN A 231 -6.75 9.05 -18.46
C ASN A 231 -5.92 8.57 -17.26
N LEU A 232 -4.84 9.28 -16.98
CA LEU A 232 -3.89 8.92 -15.93
C LEU A 232 -4.53 8.87 -14.53
N LEU A 233 -5.42 9.81 -14.20
CA LEU A 233 -6.08 9.81 -12.90
C LEU A 233 -6.89 8.53 -12.72
N ARG A 234 -7.69 8.17 -13.75
CA ARG A 234 -8.51 6.97 -13.70
C ARG A 234 -7.69 5.69 -13.65
N LEU A 235 -6.58 5.64 -14.39
CA LEU A 235 -5.63 4.54 -14.34
C LEU A 235 -5.08 4.36 -12.91
N LEU A 236 -4.66 5.46 -12.28
CA LEU A 236 -4.11 5.43 -10.93
C LEU A 236 -5.15 5.08 -9.86
N GLU A 237 -6.40 5.54 -10.00
CA GLU A 237 -7.50 5.11 -9.12
C GLU A 237 -7.63 3.59 -9.10
N ILE A 238 -7.56 2.95 -10.26
CA ILE A 238 -7.66 1.48 -10.38
C ILE A 238 -6.43 0.78 -9.82
N CYS A 239 -5.24 1.28 -10.14
CA CYS A 239 -4.03 0.73 -9.55
C CYS A 239 -4.04 0.84 -8.02
N ASN A 240 -4.53 1.96 -7.49
CA ASN A 240 -4.63 2.20 -6.06
C ASN A 240 -5.69 1.32 -5.39
N ASP A 241 -6.82 1.08 -6.04
CA ASP A 241 -7.83 0.13 -5.57
C ASP A 241 -7.26 -1.30 -5.45
N GLU A 242 -6.53 -1.76 -6.48
CA GLU A 242 -5.88 -3.08 -6.45
C GLU A 242 -4.73 -3.14 -5.43
N MET A 243 -3.99 -2.04 -5.24
CA MET A 243 -2.97 -1.92 -4.20
C MET A 243 -3.57 -1.99 -2.80
N ASP A 244 -4.69 -1.30 -2.55
CA ASP A 244 -5.40 -1.33 -1.27
C ASP A 244 -5.92 -2.73 -0.95
N GLU A 245 -6.52 -3.42 -1.93
CA GLU A 245 -6.96 -4.81 -1.78
C GLU A 245 -5.77 -5.76 -1.50
N ALA A 246 -4.64 -5.57 -2.17
CA ALA A 246 -3.42 -6.33 -1.90
C ALA A 246 -2.92 -6.11 -0.45
N LEU A 247 -2.94 -4.86 0.03
CA LEU A 247 -2.56 -4.51 1.39
C LEU A 247 -3.55 -5.06 2.42
N ILE A 248 -4.86 -5.03 2.14
CA ILE A 248 -5.90 -5.64 2.98
C ILE A 248 -5.62 -7.14 3.14
N CYS A 249 -5.37 -7.85 2.04
CA CYS A 249 -5.04 -9.27 2.07
C CYS A 249 -3.78 -9.52 2.91
N LEU A 250 -2.70 -8.78 2.63
CA LEU A 250 -1.43 -8.96 3.32
C LEU A 250 -1.56 -8.72 4.83
N VAL A 251 -2.13 -7.58 5.24
CA VAL A 251 -2.35 -7.25 6.66
C VAL A 251 -3.25 -8.30 7.32
N GLY A 252 -4.32 -8.72 6.64
CA GLY A 252 -5.23 -9.74 7.13
C GLY A 252 -4.54 -11.09 7.36
N TRP A 253 -3.74 -11.56 6.41
CA TRP A 253 -3.02 -12.82 6.53
C TRP A 253 -1.95 -12.76 7.62
N SER A 254 -1.13 -11.72 7.63
CA SER A 254 -0.01 -11.57 8.57
C SER A 254 -0.48 -11.47 10.01
N VAL A 255 -1.47 -10.61 10.28
CA VAL A 255 -2.01 -10.45 11.63
C VAL A 255 -2.86 -11.67 12.03
N GLY A 256 -3.66 -12.21 11.11
CA GLY A 256 -4.42 -13.43 11.36
C GLY A 256 -3.52 -14.58 11.79
N MET A 257 -2.43 -14.81 11.08
CA MET A 257 -1.45 -15.86 11.44
C MET A 257 -0.75 -15.57 12.77
N ALA A 258 -0.30 -14.34 13.00
CA ALA A 258 0.36 -13.97 14.25
C ALA A 258 -0.55 -14.18 15.47
N THR A 259 -1.83 -13.79 15.35
CA THR A 259 -2.82 -13.95 16.42
C THR A 259 -3.13 -15.42 16.70
N LEU A 260 -3.23 -16.26 15.65
CA LEU A 260 -3.43 -17.70 15.78
C LEU A 260 -2.21 -18.40 16.41
N GLN A 261 -0.99 -18.00 16.03
CA GLN A 261 0.22 -18.53 16.63
C GLN A 261 0.30 -18.17 18.12
N ALA A 262 -0.01 -16.91 18.46
CA ALA A 262 -0.06 -16.48 19.85
C ALA A 262 -1.11 -17.25 20.66
N SER A 263 -2.30 -17.51 20.10
CA SER A 263 -3.33 -18.27 20.81
C SER A 263 -2.89 -19.70 21.13
N TYR A 264 -2.19 -20.38 20.20
CA TYR A 264 -1.66 -21.72 20.47
C TYR A 264 -0.54 -21.72 21.51
N LEU A 265 0.33 -20.70 21.50
CA LEU A 265 1.41 -20.58 22.48
C LEU A 265 0.87 -20.32 23.90
N LEU A 266 -0.19 -19.52 24.01
CA LEU A 266 -0.79 -19.16 25.29
C LEU A 266 -1.84 -20.17 25.79
N GLU A 267 -2.26 -21.13 24.95
CA GLU A 267 -3.31 -22.11 25.27
C GLU A 267 -3.04 -22.86 26.59
N ARG A 268 -1.79 -23.27 26.82
CA ARG A 268 -1.39 -23.95 28.05
C ARG A 268 -1.58 -23.05 29.27
N ASP A 269 -1.17 -21.79 29.17
CA ASP A 269 -1.28 -20.85 30.28
C ASP A 269 -2.76 -20.53 30.59
N PHE A 270 -3.65 -20.55 29.59
CA PHE A 270 -5.11 -20.43 29.80
C PHE A 270 -5.75 -21.63 30.46
N SER A 271 -5.33 -22.84 30.09
CA SER A 271 -5.85 -24.08 30.67
C SER A 271 -5.60 -24.16 32.19
N LEU A 272 -4.57 -23.47 32.68
CA LEU A 272 -4.19 -23.38 34.09
C LEU A 272 -4.97 -22.31 34.89
N ILE A 273 -5.72 -21.44 34.20
CA ILE A 273 -6.55 -20.37 34.80
C ILE A 273 -8.00 -20.83 35.03
N SER A 274 -8.42 -21.95 34.41
CA SER A 274 -9.73 -22.56 34.70
C SER A 274 -9.71 -23.27 36.07
N PRO A 275 -10.72 -23.08 36.93
CA PRO A 275 -10.69 -23.61 38.29
C PRO A 275 -10.70 -25.15 38.29
N PRO A 276 -10.08 -25.81 39.29
CA PRO A 276 -10.22 -27.25 39.45
C PRO A 276 -11.71 -27.61 39.57
N SER A 277 -12.09 -28.67 38.88
CA SER A 277 -13.42 -29.27 38.92
C SER A 277 -13.93 -29.35 40.35
N THR A 278 -15.15 -28.85 40.57
CA THR A 278 -15.91 -29.03 41.81
C THR A 278 -15.87 -30.50 42.20
N SER A 279 -15.14 -30.81 43.26
CA SER A 279 -15.15 -32.10 43.93
C SER A 279 -16.55 -32.35 44.47
N SER A 280 -17.15 -33.45 43.99
CA SER A 280 -18.36 -34.10 44.50
C SER A 280 -18.29 -34.45 45.98
#